data_AF-A0A944FS38-F1
#
_entry.id   AF-A0A944FS38-F1
#
_cell.length_a   1.000
_cell.length_b   1.000
_cell.length_c   1.000
_cell.angle_alpha   90.00
_cell.angle_beta   90.00
_cell.angle_gamma   90.00
#
_symmetry.space_group_name_H-M   'P 1'
#
loop_
_entity.id
_entity.type
_entity.pdbx_description
1 polymer ?
#
loop_
_entity_poly.entity_id
_entity_poly.type
_entity_poly.pdbx_seq_one_letter_code
_entity_poly.pdbx_strand_id
1 'polypeptide(L)'
;MAYTFDELVHKRRAADLAQSRVEQLRDAYGPPTQQQWTPRQSSTYETAVRAWRDLDRDWRTALAEYVRRHGQTPREVEAEVGRALRPDGGDGSEPPG
;
A
#
# COMPACT_ATOMS: atom_id res chain seq x y z
N MET A 1 18.54 11.48 -2.44
CA MET A 1 18.99 10.08 -2.35
C MET A 1 18.29 9.28 -3.43
N ALA A 2 18.92 8.23 -3.95
CA ALA A 2 18.27 7.34 -4.90
C ALA A 2 17.39 6.37 -4.12
N TYR A 3 16.09 6.30 -4.41
CA TYR A 3 15.24 5.29 -3.79
C TYR A 3 15.66 3.90 -4.28
N THR A 4 15.76 2.95 -3.36
CA THR A 4 16.03 1.54 -3.71
C THR A 4 14.72 0.79 -3.96
N PHE A 5 14.80 -0.37 -4.61
CA PHE A 5 13.64 -1.24 -4.79
C PHE A 5 13.03 -1.66 -3.43
N ASP A 6 13.86 -2.01 -2.46
CA ASP A 6 13.45 -2.35 -1.10
C ASP A 6 12.68 -1.20 -0.41
N GLU A 7 13.14 0.04 -0.58
CA GLU A 7 12.41 1.22 -0.09
C GLU A 7 11.06 1.40 -0.78
N LEU A 8 10.93 1.09 -2.07
CA LEU A 8 9.63 1.07 -2.75
C LEU A 8 8.68 0.03 -2.16
N VAL A 9 9.19 -1.17 -1.88
CA VAL A 9 8.42 -2.25 -1.24
C VAL A 9 7.98 -1.84 0.15
N HIS A 10 8.87 -1.28 0.97
CA HIS A 10 8.53 -0.80 2.31
C HIS A 10 7.49 0.32 2.31
N LYS A 11 7.66 1.32 1.44
CA LYS A 11 6.69 2.43 1.31
C LYS A 11 5.33 1.92 0.83
N ARG A 12 5.32 1.01 -0.15
CA ARG A 12 4.07 0.41 -0.63
C ARG A 12 3.38 -0.40 0.46
N ARG A 13 4.13 -1.22 1.20
CA ARG A 13 3.60 -1.98 2.34
C ARG A 13 2.96 -1.08 3.38
N ALA A 14 3.60 0.05 3.70
CA ALA A 14 3.05 1.02 4.65
C ALA A 14 1.73 1.63 4.14
N ALA A 15 1.67 1.99 2.85
CA ALA A 15 0.44 2.47 2.22
C ALA A 15 -0.68 1.40 2.24
N ASP A 16 -0.36 0.14 1.92
CA ASP A 16 -1.32 -0.97 1.93
C ASP A 16 -1.86 -1.23 3.34
N LEU A 17 -1.00 -1.23 4.37
CA LEU A 17 -1.42 -1.38 5.77
C LEU A 17 -2.34 -0.23 6.22
N ALA A 18 -2.02 1.01 5.82
CA ALA A 18 -2.86 2.17 6.12
C ALA A 18 -4.21 2.09 5.39
N GLN A 19 -4.23 1.61 4.14
CA GLN A 19 -5.47 1.36 3.40
C GLN A 19 -6.32 0.30 4.11
N SER A 20 -5.74 -0.83 4.51
CA SER A 20 -6.46 -1.86 5.25
C SER A 20 -7.06 -1.33 6.55
N ARG A 21 -6.38 -0.38 7.22
CA ARG A 21 -6.94 0.28 8.41
C ARG A 21 -8.16 1.14 8.07
N VAL A 22 -8.13 1.89 6.97
CA VAL A 22 -9.28 2.67 6.48
C VAL A 22 -10.47 1.75 6.18
N GLU A 23 -10.22 0.63 5.51
CA GLU A 23 -11.24 -0.38 5.20
C GLU A 23 -11.85 -0.99 6.47
N GLN A 24 -11.01 -1.39 7.43
CA GLN A 24 -11.48 -1.89 8.73
C GLN A 24 -12.32 -0.87 9.49
N LEU A 25 -11.95 0.43 9.45
CA LEU A 25 -12.74 1.48 10.09
C LEU A 25 -14.10 1.65 9.40
N ARG A 26 -14.13 1.60 8.06
CA ARG A 26 -15.37 1.65 7.28
C ARG A 26 -16.28 0.48 7.61
N ASP A 27 -15.72 -0.73 7.71
CA ASP A 27 -16.47 -1.95 8.00
C ASP A 27 -16.97 -1.94 9.46
N ALA A 28 -16.17 -1.45 10.41
CA ALA A 28 -16.56 -1.35 11.82
C ALA A 28 -17.61 -0.27 12.10
N TYR A 29 -17.59 0.84 11.37
CA TYR A 29 -18.57 1.93 11.55
C TYR A 29 -19.86 1.70 10.76
N GLY A 30 -19.86 0.71 9.85
CA GLY A 30 -20.96 0.42 8.95
C GLY A 30 -21.01 1.37 7.76
N PRO A 31 -21.74 0.99 6.70
CA PRO A 31 -21.85 1.81 5.50
C PRO A 31 -22.45 3.18 5.84
N PRO A 32 -21.80 4.29 5.41
CA PRO A 32 -22.25 5.64 5.76
C PRO A 32 -23.65 5.97 5.22
N THR A 33 -24.17 5.17 4.29
CA THR A 33 -25.54 5.26 3.77
C THR A 33 -26.59 4.64 4.70
N GLN A 34 -26.19 3.81 5.69
CA GLN A 34 -27.11 3.14 6.61
C GLN A 34 -27.00 3.66 8.05
N GLN A 35 -25.85 4.22 8.45
CA GLN A 35 -25.63 4.74 9.80
C GLN A 35 -24.91 6.10 9.76
N GLN A 36 -25.47 7.11 10.43
CA GLN A 36 -24.77 8.37 10.67
C GLN A 36 -23.62 8.13 11.65
N TRP A 37 -22.39 8.24 11.17
CA TRP A 37 -21.20 8.15 12.02
C TRP A 37 -21.18 9.29 13.04
N THR A 38 -20.73 8.98 14.26
CA THR A 38 -20.49 10.01 15.28
C THR A 38 -19.34 10.92 14.85
N PRO A 39 -19.27 12.17 15.35
CA PRO A 39 -18.17 13.08 15.03
C PRO A 39 -16.78 12.49 15.30
N ARG A 40 -16.65 11.67 16.36
CA ARG A 40 -15.40 10.97 16.71
C ARG A 40 -15.03 9.89 15.69
N GLN A 41 -16.01 9.12 15.21
CA GLN A 41 -15.80 8.09 14.18
C GLN A 41 -15.39 8.73 12.86
N SER A 42 -16.11 9.78 12.43
CA SER A 42 -15.76 10.54 11.22
C SER A 42 -14.35 11.12 11.30
N SER A 43 -14.00 11.78 12.41
CA SER A 43 -12.65 12.33 12.60
C SER A 43 -11.57 11.23 12.57
N THR A 44 -11.81 10.09 13.22
CA THR A 44 -10.86 8.96 13.22
C THR A 44 -10.67 8.38 11.81
N TYR A 45 -11.77 8.23 11.06
CA TYR A 45 -11.73 7.75 9.68
C TYR A 45 -10.98 8.74 8.78
N GLU A 46 -11.29 10.03 8.87
CA GLU A 46 -10.61 11.07 8.10
C GLU A 46 -9.10 11.12 8.37
N THR A 47 -8.68 10.97 9.63
CA THR A 47 -7.26 10.87 9.98
C THR A 47 -6.60 9.65 9.34
N ALA A 48 -7.25 8.49 9.38
CA ALA A 48 -6.72 7.29 8.73
C ALA A 48 -6.61 7.45 7.21
N VAL A 49 -7.62 8.05 6.56
CA VAL A 49 -7.61 8.35 5.13
C VAL A 49 -6.49 9.31 4.77
N ARG A 50 -6.28 10.37 5.57
CA ARG A 50 -5.15 11.30 5.35
C ARG A 50 -3.81 10.59 5.45
N ALA A 51 -3.60 9.81 6.51
CA ALA A 51 -2.36 9.05 6.68
C ALA A 51 -2.09 8.09 5.51
N TRP A 52 -3.11 7.38 5.03
CA TRP A 52 -2.99 6.53 3.84
C TRP A 52 -2.61 7.33 2.59
N ARG A 53 -3.27 8.46 2.33
CA ARG A 53 -2.98 9.28 1.14
C ARG A 53 -1.57 9.87 1.16
N ASP A 54 -1.07 10.23 2.34
CA ASP A 54 0.28 10.73 2.50
C ASP A 54 1.32 9.64 2.19
N LEU A 55 1.09 8.41 2.66
CA LEU A 55 1.94 7.25 2.35
C LEU A 55 1.88 6.85 0.87
N ASP A 56 0.70 6.83 0.26
CA ASP A 56 0.55 6.55 -1.19
C ASP A 56 1.25 7.62 -2.04
N ARG A 57 1.18 8.89 -1.64
CA ARG A 57 1.90 9.98 -2.32
C ARG A 57 3.42 9.83 -2.21
N ASP A 58 3.93 9.47 -1.03
CA ASP A 58 5.36 9.23 -0.82
C ASP A 58 5.85 8.04 -1.67
N TRP A 59 5.10 6.94 -1.71
CA TRP A 59 5.42 5.81 -2.58
C TRP A 59 5.42 6.19 -4.07
N ARG A 60 4.41 6.93 -4.56
CA ARG A 60 4.36 7.42 -5.95
C ARG A 60 5.53 8.32 -6.30
N THR A 61 5.97 9.15 -5.35
CA THR A 61 7.14 10.02 -5.52
C THR A 61 8.40 9.18 -5.65
N ALA A 62 8.57 8.18 -4.79
CA ALA A 62 9.70 7.27 -4.84
C ALA A 62 9.71 6.44 -6.13
N LEU A 63 8.56 5.92 -6.55
CA LEU A 63 8.39 5.18 -7.81
C LEU A 63 8.81 6.03 -9.01
N ALA A 64 8.34 7.28 -9.08
CA ALA A 64 8.66 8.19 -10.17
C ALA A 64 10.16 8.50 -10.27
N GLU A 65 10.84 8.63 -9.13
CA GLU A 65 12.31 8.79 -9.08
C GLU A 65 13.07 7.51 -9.46
N TYR A 66 12.57 6.35 -9.02
CA TYR A 66 13.17 5.05 -9.35
C TYR A 66 13.08 4.77 -10.86
N VAL A 67 11.89 4.87 -11.46
CA VAL A 67 11.69 4.58 -12.89
C VAL A 67 12.51 5.51 -13.78
N ARG A 68 12.61 6.81 -13.41
CA ARG A 68 13.44 7.78 -14.14
C ARG A 68 14.92 7.41 -14.15
N ARG A 69 15.42 6.83 -13.05
CA ARG A 69 16.83 6.44 -12.92
C ARG A 69 17.12 5.11 -13.62
N HIS A 70 16.23 4.14 -13.48
CA HIS A 70 16.44 2.77 -13.97
C HIS A 70 15.96 2.55 -15.42
N GLY A 71 15.28 3.54 -16.02
CA GLY A 71 14.76 3.42 -17.38
C GLY A 71 13.61 2.43 -17.51
N GLN A 72 13.00 2.03 -16.40
CA GLN A 72 11.84 1.13 -16.35
C GLN A 72 10.53 1.91 -16.50
N THR A 73 9.45 1.21 -16.81
CA THR A 73 8.11 1.82 -16.76
C THR A 73 7.51 1.72 -15.34
N PRO A 74 6.65 2.67 -14.92
CA PRO A 74 5.93 2.56 -13.66
C PRO A 74 5.21 1.23 -13.50
N ARG A 75 4.53 0.78 -14.55
CA ARG A 75 3.75 -0.46 -14.55
C ARG A 75 4.59 -1.70 -14.25
N GLU A 76 5.81 -1.78 -14.78
CA GLU A 76 6.72 -2.92 -14.53
C GLU A 76 7.17 -2.95 -13.06
N VAL A 77 7.61 -1.80 -12.54
CA VAL A 77 8.07 -1.68 -11.15
C VAL A 77 6.91 -1.90 -10.17
N GLU A 78 5.71 -1.40 -10.47
CA GLU A 78 4.50 -1.67 -9.68
C GLU A 78 4.17 -3.16 -9.61
N ALA A 79 4.32 -3.88 -10.74
CA ALA A 79 4.11 -5.33 -10.77
C ALA A 79 5.19 -6.08 -9.97
N GLU A 80 6.45 -5.64 -10.02
CA GLU A 80 7.55 -6.20 -9.22
C GLU A 80 7.33 -5.97 -7.73
N VAL A 81 6.98 -4.75 -7.32
CA VAL A 81 6.64 -4.43 -5.93
C VAL A 81 5.44 -5.25 -5.48
N GLY A 82 4.41 -5.38 -6.32
CA GLY A 82 3.23 -6.19 -6.04
C GLY A 82 3.51 -7.70 -5.95
N ARG A 83 4.60 -8.19 -6.55
CA ARG A 83 5.11 -9.56 -6.31
C ARG A 83 5.82 -9.63 -4.97
N ALA A 84 6.75 -8.72 -4.70
CA ALA A 84 7.51 -8.69 -3.45
C ALA A 84 6.65 -8.53 -2.17
N LEU A 85 5.46 -7.95 -2.30
CA LEU A 85 4.50 -7.81 -1.20
C LEU A 85 3.61 -9.03 -0.97
N ARG A 86 3.54 -9.94 -1.94
CA ARG A 86 2.83 -11.19 -1.72
C ARG A 86 3.64 -11.99 -0.70
N PRO A 87 2.97 -12.60 0.30
CA PRO A 87 3.59 -13.67 1.05
C PRO A 87 3.69 -14.86 0.08
N ASP A 88 4.70 -14.86 -0.79
CA ASP A 88 4.95 -16.03 -1.64
C ASP A 88 5.37 -17.18 -0.73
N GLY A 89 4.53 -18.22 -0.74
CA GLY A 89 4.80 -19.51 -0.13
C GLY A 89 6.13 -20.06 -0.60
N GLY A 90 6.79 -20.75 0.32
CA GLY A 90 8.10 -21.36 0.12
C GLY A 90 8.20 -22.05 -1.23
N ASP A 91 9.20 -21.61 -1.98
CA ASP A 91 9.92 -22.44 -2.91
C ASP A 91 10.34 -23.73 -2.17
N GLY A 92 9.62 -24.80 -2.46
CA GLY A 92 9.82 -26.14 -1.90
C GLY A 92 9.20 -27.20 -2.81
N SER A 93 9.02 -26.88 -4.10
CA SER A 93 8.77 -27.89 -5.12
C SER A 93 10.12 -28.49 -5.54
N GLU A 94 10.62 -29.42 -4.74
CA GLU A 94 11.66 -30.34 -5.17
C GLU A 94 11.03 -31.30 -6.21
N PRO A 95 11.52 -31.38 -7.45
CA PRO A 95 11.01 -32.32 -8.47
C PRO A 95 11.58 -33.73 -8.23
N PRO A 96 11.00 -34.77 -8.84
CA PRO A 96 10.91 -36.12 -8.27
C PRO A 96 12.18 -36.96 -8.49
N GLY A 97 12.44 -37.87 -7.54
CA GLY A 97 13.36 -39.00 -7.66
C GLY A 97 12.61 -40.32 -7.51
#